data_AF-A0A6L4ZTX8-F1
#
_entry.id   AF-A0A6L4ZTX8-F1
#
_cell.length_a   1.000
_cell.length_b   1.000
_cell.length_c   1.000
_cell.angle_alpha   90.00
_cell.angle_beta   90.00
_cell.angle_gamma   90.00
#
_symmetry.space_group_name_H-M   'P 1'
#
loop_
_entity.id
_entity.type
_entity.pdbx_description
1 polymer ?
#
loop_
_entity_poly.entity_id
_entity_poly.type
_entity_poly.pdbx_seq_one_letter_code
_entity_poly.pdbx_strand_id
1 'polypeptide(L)'
;MGLEIESGIREDFSTVTGNFVAYRHEVLLMMLNCPELSMDATVYFAADYSFRRDVVGRQGWLDRLRVAIIDYDTTLFLSKYDD
;
A
#
# COMPACT_ATOMS: atom_id res chain seq x y z
N MET A 1 13.24 8.69 -6.84
CA MET A 1 11.84 8.30 -6.59
C MET A 1 11.18 9.52 -5.95
N GLY A 2 10.44 10.29 -6.75
CA GLY A 2 10.10 11.70 -6.47
C GLY A 2 8.67 11.90 -5.97
N LEU A 3 8.28 11.19 -4.91
CA LEU A 3 7.03 11.49 -4.21
C LEU A 3 7.36 12.47 -3.06
N GLU A 4 6.84 13.69 -3.12
CA GLU A 4 6.98 14.67 -2.04
C GLU A 4 6.01 14.29 -0.91
N ILE A 5 6.52 13.67 0.15
CA ILE A 5 5.68 13.12 1.24
C ILE A 5 4.78 14.20 1.85
N GLU A 6 5.31 15.40 2.06
CA GLU A 6 4.62 16.52 2.70
C GLU A 6 3.50 17.12 1.84
N SER A 7 3.44 16.79 0.54
CA SER A 7 2.36 17.23 -0.34
C SER A 7 1.05 16.45 -0.12
N GLY A 8 1.10 15.37 0.66
CA GLY A 8 -0.06 14.54 0.98
C GLY A 8 -1.01 15.20 1.98
N ILE A 9 -2.16 14.57 2.22
CA ILE A 9 -3.12 15.04 3.22
C ILE A 9 -2.58 14.67 4.61
N ARG A 10 -2.26 15.67 5.42
CA ARG A 10 -1.80 15.47 6.81
C ARG A 10 -2.95 14.96 7.67
N GLU A 11 -2.76 13.81 8.32
CA GLU A 11 -3.69 13.19 9.26
C GLU A 11 -2.99 12.84 10.58
N ASP A 12 -3.70 12.99 11.70
CA ASP A 12 -3.22 12.63 13.03
C ASP A 12 -3.83 11.28 13.46
N PHE A 13 -2.99 10.27 13.69
CA PHE A 13 -3.39 8.95 14.13
C PHE A 13 -3.17 8.79 15.64
N SER A 14 -4.17 8.24 16.33
CA SER A 14 -4.07 7.86 17.74
C SER A 14 -3.98 6.34 17.85
N THR A 15 -2.90 5.86 18.45
CA THR A 15 -2.64 4.43 18.74
C THR A 15 -2.64 4.20 20.25
N VAL A 16 -2.71 2.93 20.66
CA VAL A 16 -2.64 2.54 22.08
C VAL A 16 -1.35 3.04 22.75
N THR A 17 -0.26 3.17 21.99
CA THR A 17 1.06 3.55 22.49
C THR A 17 1.40 5.03 22.30
N GLY A 18 0.50 5.84 21.72
CA GLY A 18 0.75 7.26 21.46
C GLY A 18 0.09 7.76 20.18
N ASN A 19 0.35 9.02 19.83
CA ASN A 19 -0.11 9.62 18.58
C ASN A 19 1.04 9.81 17.60
N PHE A 20 0.72 9.82 16.32
CA PHE A 20 1.68 10.19 15.29
C PHE A 20 0.98 10.85 14.10
N VAL A 21 1.73 11.68 13.39
CA VAL A 21 1.25 12.37 12.19
C VAL A 21 1.67 11.55 10.98
N ALA A 22 0.78 11.42 10.00
CA ALA A 22 1.10 10.84 8.70
C ALA A 22 0.54 11.67 7.55
N TYR A 23 1.16 11.54 6.39
CA TYR A 23 0.68 12.10 5.13
C TYR A 23 0.07 11.00 4.29
N ARG A 24 -1.21 11.15 3.98
CA ARG A 24 -1.98 10.27 3.11
C ARG A 24 -1.74 10.63 1.65
N HIS A 25 -1.44 9.62 0.84
CA HIS A 25 -1.31 9.72 -0.61
C HIS A 25 -2.21 8.70 -1.29
N GLU A 26 -2.96 9.15 -2.29
CA GLU A 26 -3.65 8.27 -3.22
C GLU A 26 -2.74 8.02 -4.41
N VAL A 27 -2.36 6.75 -4.60
CA VAL A 27 -1.41 6.33 -5.62
C VAL A 27 -2.01 5.20 -6.44
N LEU A 28 -1.62 5.16 -7.71
CA LEU A 28 -1.88 4.00 -8.56
C LEU A 28 -0.71 3.04 -8.41
N LEU A 29 -0.95 1.89 -7.80
CA LEU A 29 0.05 0.82 -7.75
C LEU A 29 0.02 0.07 -9.08
N MET A 30 1.20 -0.06 -9.70
CA MET A 30 1.40 -0.86 -10.90
C MET A 30 2.39 -1.98 -10.61
N MET A 31 2.03 -3.20 -10.99
CA MET A 31 2.94 -4.34 -10.88
C MET A 31 3.94 -4.29 -12.04
N LEU A 32 5.24 -4.23 -11.72
CA LEU A 32 6.33 -4.15 -12.71
C LEU A 32 6.25 -5.24 -13.79
N ASN A 33 5.80 -6.44 -13.43
CA ASN A 33 5.72 -7.60 -14.33
C ASN A 33 4.31 -7.85 -14.90
N CYS A 34 3.30 -7.08 -14.47
CA CYS A 34 1.92 -7.16 -14.95
C CYS A 34 1.28 -5.76 -14.95
N PRO A 35 1.63 -4.89 -15.91
CA PRO A 35 1.16 -3.50 -15.93
C PRO A 35 -0.37 -3.37 -16.04
N GLU A 36 -1.05 -4.40 -16.58
CA GLU A 36 -2.51 -4.48 -16.65
C GLU A 36 -3.16 -4.58 -15.26
N LEU A 37 -2.40 -5.07 -14.28
CA LEU A 37 -2.81 -5.15 -12.89
C LEU A 37 -2.43 -3.85 -12.17
N SER A 38 -3.26 -2.83 -12.40
CA SER A 38 -3.20 -1.57 -11.66
C SER A 38 -4.34 -1.43 -10.67
N MET A 39 -4.06 -0.87 -9.51
CA MET A 39 -5.05 -0.63 -8.46
C MET A 39 -4.80 0.69 -7.75
N ASP A 40 -5.88 1.41 -7.48
CA ASP A 40 -5.84 2.54 -6.57
C ASP A 40 -5.44 2.03 -5.18
N ALA A 41 -4.57 2.76 -4.49
CA ALA A 41 -4.17 2.46 -3.14
C ALA A 41 -4.01 3.76 -2.34
N THR A 42 -4.31 3.66 -1.05
CA THR A 42 -4.05 4.75 -0.10
C THR A 42 -2.85 4.35 0.74
N VAL A 43 -1.78 5.14 0.66
CA VAL A 43 -0.54 4.93 1.42
C VAL A 43 -0.38 6.06 2.43
N TYR A 44 0.07 5.74 3.62
CA TYR A 44 0.35 6.70 4.68
C TYR A 44 1.83 6.68 5.00
N PHE A 45 2.47 7.84 4.89
CA PHE A 45 3.88 8.04 5.26
C PHE A 45 3.94 8.78 6.59
N ALA A 46 4.62 8.22 7.59
CA ALA A 46 4.78 8.90 8.86
C ALA A 46 5.58 10.20 8.68
N ALA A 47 5.15 11.28 9.33
CA ALA A 47 5.88 12.55 9.31
C ALA A 47 7.18 12.48 10.12
N ASP A 48 7.21 11.61 11.13
CA ASP A 48 8.39 11.34 11.93
C ASP A 48 9.21 10.20 11.31
N TYR A 49 10.41 10.52 10.83
CA TYR A 49 11.38 9.59 10.26
C TYR A 49 11.90 8.53 11.25
N SER A 50 11.61 8.67 12.55
CA SER A 50 11.91 7.65 13.56
C SER A 50 11.07 6.37 13.36
N PHE A 51 9.92 6.48 12.68
CA PHE A 51 9.12 5.34 12.28
C PHE A 51 9.83 4.59 11.15
N ARG A 52 10.46 3.47 11.50
CA ARG A 52 11.23 2.62 10.59
C ARG A 52 10.39 1.87 9.54
N ARG A 53 9.07 2.03 9.56
CA ARG A 53 8.11 1.34 8.69
C ARG A 53 7.01 2.33 8.30
N ASP A 54 6.76 2.45 7.01
CA ASP A 54 5.53 3.06 6.52
C ASP A 54 4.34 2.20 6.95
N VAL A 55 3.33 2.87 7.49
CA VAL A 55 2.14 2.22 8.02
C VAL A 55 1.17 2.04 6.86
N VAL A 56 1.13 0.84 6.30
CA VAL A 56 0.08 0.47 5.35
C VAL A 56 -1.20 0.31 6.15
N GLY A 57 -2.24 1.09 5.82
CA GLY A 57 -3.52 1.06 6.51
C GLY A 57 -4.15 -0.34 6.53
N ARG A 58 -5.11 -0.56 7.45
CA ARG A 58 -5.76 -1.87 7.69
C ARG A 58 -6.41 -2.50 6.44
N GLN A 59 -6.74 -1.69 5.44
CA GLN A 59 -7.12 -2.16 4.11
C GLN A 59 -5.91 -1.95 3.19
N GLY A 60 -5.11 -3.00 3.04
CA GLY A 60 -3.92 -2.97 2.21
C GLY A 60 -4.24 -3.12 0.73
N TRP A 61 -3.24 -2.94 -0.11
CA TRP A 61 -3.34 -3.29 -1.54
C TRP A 61 -3.46 -4.81 -1.74
N LEU A 62 -2.91 -5.61 -0.82
CA LEU A 62 -2.96 -7.07 -0.89
C LEU A 62 -4.39 -7.62 -0.79
N ASP A 63 -5.24 -6.95 -0.01
CA ASP A 63 -6.66 -7.32 0.16
C ASP A 63 -7.46 -7.12 -1.14
N ARG A 64 -6.88 -6.46 -2.16
CA ARG A 64 -7.50 -6.17 -3.46
C ARG A 64 -7.09 -7.17 -4.55
N LEU A 65 -6.40 -8.24 -4.17
CA LEU A 65 -5.89 -9.26 -5.09
C LEU A 65 -6.42 -10.66 -4.77
N ARG A 66 -6.69 -11.45 -5.81
CA ARG A 66 -6.77 -12.92 -5.70
C ARG A 66 -5.44 -13.52 -6.13
N VAL A 67 -5.02 -14.53 -5.39
CA VAL A 67 -3.77 -15.25 -5.63
C VAL A 67 -4.10 -16.72 -5.84
N ALA A 68 -3.64 -17.30 -6.94
CA ALA A 68 -3.67 -18.75 -7.15
C ALA A 68 -2.26 -19.28 -7.36
N ILE A 69 -1.97 -20.43 -6.75
CA ILE A 69 -0.67 -21.08 -6.80
C ILE A 69 -0.86 -22.46 -7.42
N ILE A 70 -0.09 -22.76 -8.46
CA ILE A 70 0.09 -24.11 -8.96
C ILE A 70 1.49 -24.54 -8.54
N ASP A 71 1.57 -25.28 -7.43
CA ASP A 71 2.84 -25.66 -6.79
C ASP A 71 3.71 -26.52 -7.71
N TYR A 72 3.10 -27.52 -8.36
CA TYR A 72 3.80 -28.41 -9.28
C TYR A 72 4.47 -27.67 -10.44
N ASP A 73 3.80 -26.65 -10.99
CA ASP A 73 4.31 -25.82 -12.08
C ASP A 73 5.10 -24.60 -11.57
N THR A 74 5.30 -24.48 -10.26
CA THR A 74 5.94 -23.32 -9.60
C THR A 74 5.39 -21.98 -10.12
N THR A 75 4.08 -21.93 -10.37
CA THR A 75 3.43 -20.79 -11.04
C THR A 75 2.50 -20.05 -10.09
N LEU A 76 2.59 -18.72 -10.11
CA LEU A 76 1.75 -17.81 -9.34
C LEU A 76 0.87 -16.99 -10.30
N PHE A 77 -0.44 -17.01 -10.08
CA PHE A 77 -1.41 -16.19 -10.79
C PHE A 77 -1.96 -15.11 -9.87
N LEU A 78 -2.09 -13.90 -10.40
CA LEU A 78 -2.65 -12.74 -9.71
C LEU A 78 -3.80 -12.18 -10.54
N SER A 79 -4.92 -11.86 -9.88
CA SER A 79 -6.02 -11.11 -10.49
C SER A 79 -6.56 -10.06 -9.53
N LYS A 80 -7.33 -9.10 -10.04
CA LYS A 80 -8.11 -8.20 -9.18
C LYS A 80 -9.12 -9.01 -8.38
N TYR A 81 -9.46 -8.52 -7.18
CA TYR A 81 -10.43 -9.20 -6.33
C TYR A 81 -11.86 -9.18 -6.90
N ASP A 82 -12.22 -8.16 -7.67
CA ASP A 82 -13.57 -7.99 -8.23
C ASP A 82 -13.71 -8.42 -9.71
N ASP A 83 -12.67 -9.06 -10.29
CA ASP A 83 -12.73 -9.67 -11.63
C ASP A 83 -13.40 -11.06 -11.63
#